data_AF-A0A5N6JKT1-F1
#
_entry.id   AF-A0A5N6JKT1-F1
#
_cell.length_a   1.000
_cell.length_b   1.000
_cell.length_c   1.000
_cell.angle_alpha   90.00
_cell.angle_beta   90.00
_cell.angle_gamma   90.00
#
_symmetry.space_group_name_H-M   'P 1'
#
loop_
_entity.id
_entity.type
_entity.pdbx_description
1 polymer ?
#
loop_
_entity_poly.entity_id
_entity_poly.type
_entity_poly.pdbx_seq_one_letter_code
_entity_poly.pdbx_strand_id
1 'polypeptide(L)'
;MPRMPGKPATDYPDLSDVEGEGLKRKVLQILEDIRLLGWELYDGEPDNIVYDRLTGTVSITCIAYGADKPTDRPTTEKDGFLRILGQNLWWTGFCTAISKDAK
;
A
#
# COMPACT_ATOMS: atom_id res chain seq x y z
N MET A 1 -9.90 -18.27 -13.37
CA MET A 1 -9.80 -17.43 -12.15
C MET A 1 -10.41 -16.07 -12.46
N PRO A 2 -11.33 -15.54 -11.64
CA PRO A 2 -11.79 -14.16 -11.80
C PRO A 2 -10.59 -13.21 -11.64
N ARG A 3 -10.44 -12.24 -12.55
CA ARG A 3 -9.43 -11.18 -12.40
C ARG A 3 -9.83 -10.32 -11.21
N MET A 4 -8.89 -10.01 -10.32
CA MET A 4 -9.13 -9.02 -9.28
C MET A 4 -9.47 -7.67 -9.95
N PRO A 5 -10.58 -7.02 -9.55
CA PRO A 5 -10.90 -5.69 -10.04
C PRO A 5 -9.88 -4.67 -9.52
N GLY A 6 -9.60 -3.66 -10.34
CA GLY A 6 -8.60 -2.63 -10.06
C GLY A 6 -7.31 -2.81 -10.87
N LYS A 7 -6.35 -1.94 -10.59
CA LYS A 7 -5.00 -1.96 -11.18
C LYS A 7 -3.97 -1.57 -10.12
N PRO A 8 -2.66 -1.82 -10.34
CA PRO A 8 -1.62 -1.35 -9.43
C PRO A 8 -1.81 0.10 -9.03
N ALA A 9 -1.62 0.42 -7.76
CA ALA A 9 -1.82 1.78 -7.26
C ALA A 9 -0.84 2.78 -7.92
N THR A 10 0.32 2.29 -8.36
CA THR A 10 1.33 2.99 -9.18
C THR A 10 0.81 3.46 -10.55
N ASP A 11 -0.24 2.82 -11.09
CA ASP A 11 -0.87 3.21 -12.35
C ASP A 11 -1.83 4.41 -12.20
N TYR A 12 -1.95 4.99 -11.01
CA TYR A 12 -2.75 6.18 -10.74
C TYR A 12 -1.84 7.39 -10.44
N PRO A 13 -1.30 8.08 -11.47
CA PRO A 13 -0.43 9.23 -11.27
C PRO A 13 -1.16 10.47 -10.75
N ASP A 14 -2.49 10.43 -10.72
CA ASP A 14 -3.39 11.53 -10.38
C ASP A 14 -4.12 11.34 -9.03
N LEU A 15 -3.59 10.50 -8.14
CA LEU A 15 -4.15 10.34 -6.79
C LEU A 15 -4.14 11.67 -6.04
N SER A 16 -5.32 12.13 -5.62
CA SER A 16 -5.42 13.29 -4.73
C SER A 16 -4.90 12.96 -3.32
N ASP A 17 -4.51 13.97 -2.54
CA ASP A 17 -4.04 13.77 -1.17
C ASP A 17 -5.06 13.00 -0.30
N VAL A 18 -6.34 13.28 -0.49
CA VAL A 18 -7.44 12.62 0.24
C VAL A 18 -7.56 11.15 -0.15
N GLU A 19 -7.47 10.84 -1.45
CA GLU A 19 -7.51 9.46 -1.94
C GLU A 19 -6.25 8.69 -1.50
N GLY A 20 -5.08 9.33 -1.56
CA GLY A 20 -3.82 8.78 -1.08
C GLY A 20 -3.88 8.42 0.41
N GLU A 21 -4.31 9.33 1.27
CA GLU A 21 -4.46 9.04 2.71
C GLU A 21 -5.51 7.94 2.99
N GLY A 22 -6.58 7.88 2.20
CA GLY A 22 -7.56 6.80 2.27
C GLY A 22 -6.99 5.43 1.92
N LEU A 23 -6.20 5.36 0.83
CA LEU A 23 -5.55 4.15 0.37
C LEU A 23 -4.48 3.70 1.39
N LYS A 24 -3.77 4.64 2.02
CA LYS A 24 -2.77 4.39 3.07
C LYS A 24 -3.38 3.73 4.29
N ARG A 25 -4.49 4.28 4.78
CA ARG A 25 -5.22 3.72 5.92
C ARG A 25 -5.70 2.29 5.65
N LYS A 26 -6.18 2.02 4.43
CA LYS A 26 -6.64 0.69 4.04
C LYS A 26 -5.49 -0.31 3.94
N VAL A 27 -4.37 0.09 3.34
CA VAL A 27 -3.15 -0.75 3.30
C VAL A 27 -2.68 -1.07 4.73
N LEU A 28 -2.59 -0.08 5.62
CA LEU A 28 -2.22 -0.30 7.02
C LEU A 28 -3.14 -1.31 7.72
N GLN A 29 -4.45 -1.17 7.53
CA GLN A 29 -5.42 -2.09 8.12
C GLN A 29 -5.22 -3.52 7.62
N ILE A 30 -5.07 -3.70 6.30
CA ILE A 30 -4.88 -5.03 5.70
C ILE A 30 -3.57 -5.65 6.20
N LEU A 31 -2.50 -4.88 6.33
CA LEU A 31 -1.22 -5.37 6.86
C LEU A 31 -1.30 -5.80 8.32
N GLU A 32 -2.02 -5.04 9.15
CA GLU A 32 -2.26 -5.41 10.53
C GLU A 32 -3.09 -6.69 10.62
N ASP A 33 -4.12 -6.85 9.78
CA ASP A 33 -4.95 -8.05 9.72
C ASP A 33 -4.12 -9.28 9.27
N ILE A 34 -3.30 -9.12 8.23
CA ILE A 34 -2.36 -10.15 7.74
C ILE A 34 -1.39 -10.56 8.86
N ARG A 35 -0.78 -9.58 9.55
CA ARG A 35 0.13 -9.81 10.68
C ARG A 35 -0.55 -10.60 11.79
N LEU A 36 -1.75 -10.21 12.20
CA LEU A 36 -2.52 -10.89 13.25
C LEU A 36 -2.85 -12.35 12.88
N LEU A 37 -3.00 -12.64 11.58
CA LEU A 37 -3.24 -13.98 11.07
C LEU A 37 -1.95 -14.81 10.90
N GLY A 38 -0.77 -14.24 11.17
CA GLY A 38 0.54 -14.90 10.98
C GLY A 38 1.01 -14.92 9.53
N TRP A 39 0.45 -14.07 8.68
CA TRP A 39 0.89 -13.88 7.31
C TRP A 39 1.88 -12.71 7.26
N GLU A 40 2.70 -12.70 6.22
CA GLU A 40 3.66 -11.64 5.95
C GLU A 40 3.65 -11.28 4.47
N LEU A 41 4.07 -10.07 4.15
CA LEU A 41 4.34 -9.70 2.77
C LEU A 41 5.70 -10.24 2.36
N TYR A 42 5.72 -11.06 1.32
CA TYR A 42 6.96 -11.61 0.77
C TYR A 42 7.76 -10.52 0.04
N ASP A 43 7.07 -9.53 -0.52
CA ASP A 43 7.68 -8.42 -1.25
C ASP A 43 6.91 -7.10 -1.04
N GLY A 44 7.66 -6.04 -0.74
CA GLY A 44 7.15 -4.68 -0.50
C GLY A 44 7.01 -3.85 -1.76
N GLU A 45 6.90 -4.48 -2.92
CA GLU A 45 6.69 -3.78 -4.18
C GLU A 45 5.31 -3.08 -4.20
N PRO A 46 5.26 -1.79 -4.58
CA PRO A 46 4.03 -1.02 -4.75
C PRO A 46 3.01 -1.67 -5.69
N ASP A 47 3.50 -2.39 -6.68
CA ASP A 47 2.69 -3.06 -7.70
C ASP A 47 1.86 -4.21 -7.10
N ASN A 48 2.22 -4.65 -5.88
CA ASN A 48 1.43 -5.61 -5.12
C ASN A 48 0.18 -4.99 -4.49
N ILE A 49 0.02 -3.67 -4.52
CA ILE A 49 -1.19 -2.99 -4.03
C ILE A 49 -2.10 -2.72 -5.22
N VAL A 50 -3.17 -3.51 -5.32
CA VAL A 50 -4.21 -3.32 -6.33
C VAL A 50 -5.30 -2.43 -5.77
N TYR A 51 -5.55 -1.33 -6.45
CA TYR A 51 -6.59 -0.38 -6.09
C TYR A 51 -7.69 -0.36 -7.14
N ASP A 52 -8.92 -0.59 -6.69
CA ASP A 52 -10.12 -0.34 -7.49
C ASP A 52 -10.72 1.00 -7.07
N ARG A 53 -10.42 2.05 -7.85
CA ARG A 53 -10.91 3.41 -7.59
C ARG A 53 -12.44 3.52 -7.62
N LEU A 54 -13.14 2.68 -8.39
CA LEU A 54 -14.60 2.76 -8.51
C LEU A 54 -15.30 2.36 -7.21
N THR A 55 -14.79 1.32 -6.54
CA THR A 55 -15.35 0.80 -5.28
C THR A 55 -14.57 1.27 -4.06
N GLY A 56 -13.39 1.85 -4.27
CA GLY A 56 -12.41 2.15 -3.24
C GLY A 56 -11.75 0.91 -2.64
N THR A 57 -11.94 -0.29 -3.23
CA THR A 57 -11.36 -1.53 -2.71
C THR A 57 -9.84 -1.52 -2.85
N VAL A 58 -9.14 -1.95 -1.81
CA VAL A 58 -7.69 -2.17 -1.82
C VAL A 58 -7.44 -3.64 -1.58
N SER A 59 -6.62 -4.24 -2.43
CA SER A 59 -6.15 -5.62 -2.29
C SER A 59 -4.64 -5.64 -2.28
N ILE A 60 -4.05 -6.56 -1.51
CA ILE A 60 -2.62 -6.77 -1.46
C ILE A 60 -2.32 -8.17 -2.02
N THR A 61 -1.45 -8.25 -3.01
CA THR A 61 -0.95 -9.50 -3.59
C THR A 61 0.40 -9.89 -2.96
N CYS A 62 0.85 -11.13 -3.21
CA CYS A 62 2.17 -11.62 -2.77
C CYS A 62 2.34 -11.72 -1.24
N ILE A 63 1.29 -12.18 -0.55
CA ILE A 63 1.36 -12.59 0.85
C ILE A 63 1.86 -14.04 0.96
N ALA A 64 2.69 -14.30 1.97
CA ALA A 64 3.17 -15.62 2.34
C ALA A 64 2.84 -15.91 3.80
N TYR A 65 2.87 -17.19 4.18
CA TYR A 65 2.74 -17.56 5.59
C TYR A 65 4.08 -17.34 6.29
N GLY A 66 4.09 -16.51 7.33
CA GLY A 66 5.28 -16.26 8.12
C GLY A 66 5.59 -17.46 9.00
N ALA A 67 6.85 -17.89 9.03
CA ALA A 67 7.28 -18.97 9.92
C ALA A 67 7.28 -18.53 11.41
N ASP A 68 7.32 -17.22 11.65
CA ASP A 68 7.42 -16.63 12.97
C ASP A 68 6.07 -16.21 13.53
N LYS A 69 5.95 -16.22 14.86
CA LYS A 69 4.77 -15.71 15.55
C LYS A 69 4.56 -14.23 15.21
N PRO A 70 3.30 -13.77 15.06
CA PRO A 70 3.00 -12.35 14.99
C PRO A 70 3.69 -11.61 16.13
N THR A 71 4.39 -10.52 15.82
CA THR A 71 5.01 -9.69 16.86
C THR A 71 3.93 -9.01 17.71
N ASP A 72 4.15 -8.76 19.00
CA ASP A 72 3.17 -8.05 19.85
C ASP A 72 3.03 -6.56 19.51
N ARG A 73 3.76 -6.08 18.48
CA ARG A 73 3.78 -4.68 18.07
C ARG A 73 2.87 -4.47 16.85
N PRO A 74 1.91 -3.54 16.91
CA PRO A 74 1.08 -3.20 15.77
C PRO A 74 1.91 -2.65 14.61
N THR A 75 1.45 -2.91 13.38
CA THR A 75 1.97 -2.27 12.18
C THR A 75 1.55 -0.80 12.13
N THR A 76 2.51 0.08 11.87
CA THR A 76 2.37 1.54 11.89
C THR A 76 3.09 2.16 10.70
N GLU A 77 2.69 3.37 10.32
CA GLU A 77 3.34 4.14 9.25
C GLU A 77 4.85 4.39 9.43
N LYS A 78 5.35 4.21 10.66
CA LYS A 78 6.76 4.37 11.01
C LYS A 78 7.59 3.14 10.69
N ASP A 79 6.97 2.02 10.37
CA ASP A 79 7.68 0.79 10.05
C ASP A 79 8.41 0.93 8.71
N GLY A 80 9.70 0.58 8.69
CA GLY A 80 10.59 0.84 7.55
C GLY A 80 10.07 0.27 6.24
N PHE A 81 9.39 -0.88 6.31
CA PHE A 81 8.74 -1.52 5.17
C PHE A 81 7.60 -0.67 4.57
N LEU A 82 6.75 -0.10 5.42
CA LEU A 82 5.72 0.86 5.00
C LEU A 82 6.29 2.16 4.46
N ARG A 83 7.50 2.52 4.88
CA ARG A 83 8.25 3.65 4.32
C ARG A 83 8.78 3.33 2.92
N ILE A 84 9.10 2.07 2.60
CA ILE A 84 9.57 1.62 1.28
C ILE A 84 8.39 1.49 0.30
N LEU A 85 7.30 0.82 0.71
CA LEU A 85 6.01 0.86 0.02
C LEU A 85 5.54 2.32 -0.17
N GLY A 86 5.69 3.08 0.92
CA GLY A 86 5.65 4.53 1.06
C GLY A 86 6.25 5.31 -0.11
N GLN A 87 7.57 5.29 -0.13
CA GLN A 87 8.38 6.17 -0.97
C GLN A 87 8.10 5.97 -2.46
N ASN A 88 7.73 4.76 -2.87
CA ASN A 88 7.47 4.46 -4.27
C ASN A 88 6.01 4.72 -4.71
N LEU A 89 5.06 4.79 -3.78
CA LEU A 89 3.61 4.81 -4.08
C LEU A 89 2.96 6.18 -3.79
N TRP A 90 3.34 6.89 -2.72
CA TRP A 90 2.76 8.20 -2.34
C TRP A 90 3.72 9.38 -2.50
N TRP A 91 5.04 9.16 -2.41
CA TRP A 91 6.05 10.24 -2.44
C TRP A 91 6.62 10.54 -3.83
N THR A 92 6.51 9.62 -4.79
CA THR A 92 6.85 9.86 -6.21
C THR A 92 5.87 10.83 -6.88
N GLY A 93 4.58 10.77 -6.53
CA GLY A 93 3.59 11.79 -6.92
C GLY A 93 3.83 13.15 -6.25
N PHE A 94 4.20 13.13 -4.96
CA PHE A 94 4.49 14.33 -4.16
C PHE A 94 5.66 15.15 -4.73
N CYS A 95 6.76 14.49 -5.14
CA CYS A 95 7.89 15.17 -5.79
C CYS A 95 7.55 15.69 -7.19
N THR A 96 6.68 15.01 -7.93
CA THR A 96 6.29 15.44 -9.29
C THR A 96 5.33 16.64 -9.27
N ALA A 97 4.47 16.75 -8.24
CA ALA A 97 3.62 17.90 -8.02
C ALA A 97 4.41 19.14 -7.56
N ILE A 98 5.31 18.99 -6.58
CA ILE A 98 6.14 20.11 -6.09
C ILE A 98 7.09 20.63 -7.20
N SER A 99 7.57 19.75 -8.09
CA SER A 99 8.41 20.17 -9.22
C SER A 99 7.66 20.96 -10.30
N LYS A 100 6.32 20.84 -10.39
CA LYS A 100 5.52 21.58 -11.40
C LYS A 100 5.09 22.96 -10.91
N ASP A 101 4.95 23.15 -9.60
CA ASP A 101 4.57 24.43 -8.99
C ASP A 101 5.76 25.30 -8.55
N ALA A 102 7.00 24.82 -8.73
CA ALA A 102 8.20 25.63 -8.59
C ALA A 102 8.55 26.31 -9.93
N LYS A 103 7.83 27.39 -10.28
CA LYS A 103 8.23 28.32 -11.34
C LYS A 103 8.10 29.77 -10.90
#